data_AF-A0A1Y2LR68-F1
#
_entry.id   AF-A0A1Y2LR68-F1
#
_cell.length_a   1.000
_cell.length_b   1.000
_cell.length_c   1.000
_cell.angle_alpha   90.00
_cell.angle_beta   90.00
_cell.angle_gamma   90.00
#
_symmetry.space_group_name_H-M   'P 1'
#
loop_
_entity.id
_entity.type
_entity.pdbx_description
1 polymer ?
#
loop_
_entity_poly.entity_id
_entity_poly.type
_entity_poly.pdbx_seq_one_letter_code
_entity_poly.pdbx_strand_id
1 'polypeptide(L)'
;MPRYSVSRQKACESCTRAKEKCDRKPGQCTRCGLRGLPCTYIPTKRLENPKDTANNGKRVIRDVSVPPRTSRPSVVVAHQDLHAESVIVPAPSRAPAHVLTNDLYCPIDADAIQNRWLNFYLSEPGQNHKQYPVNVTTFISRMLNSYVDVVVSGSGIPPFIHTTHEAICVFALSACLTLLRTCHNPQAGSESSMVDAIQEEMKNLCSQHSSYNDTELLIAFQAHLIYCMLLFFRFPSLSHSFRRQAMMDLQTLACASSRGGLACVAERTGARPRWASWILAEAKRRTLYTMYLFDSLLSAEEGTPTLLGTELEGLPAPARRELWTAETREEWDVAYARFQGDRARTLRIEELWPLPKGVDRAGQNARQTRVQRWLQEVDEFGTMLYAVTCCTHGV
;
A
#
# COMPACT_ATOMS: atom_id res chain seq x y z
N MET A 1 -7.40 -25.01 34.15
CA MET A 1 -7.35 -26.13 33.19
C MET A 1 -6.97 -25.60 31.81
N PRO A 2 -5.72 -25.74 31.36
CA PRO A 2 -5.29 -25.24 30.05
C PRO A 2 -5.72 -26.18 28.92
N ARG A 3 -6.40 -25.66 27.89
CA ARG A 3 -6.61 -26.36 26.62
C ARG A 3 -5.47 -26.01 25.66
N TYR A 4 -4.45 -26.87 25.58
CA TYR A 4 -3.43 -26.74 24.54
C TYR A 4 -4.02 -27.00 23.16
N SER A 5 -3.64 -26.14 22.20
CA SER A 5 -4.04 -26.25 20.80
C SER A 5 -3.30 -27.39 20.10
N VAL A 6 -4.03 -28.26 19.41
CA VAL A 6 -3.45 -29.37 18.63
C VAL A 6 -2.75 -28.81 17.40
N SER A 7 -1.45 -29.11 17.26
CA SER A 7 -0.63 -28.73 16.11
C SER A 7 -1.27 -29.18 14.78
N ARG A 8 -1.28 -28.30 13.77
CA ARG A 8 -1.83 -28.58 12.43
C ARG A 8 -0.97 -29.61 11.69
N GLN A 9 -1.15 -30.90 11.98
CA GLN A 9 -0.53 -31.99 11.22
C GLN A 9 -0.91 -31.91 9.74
N LYS A 10 0.10 -31.80 8.87
CA LYS A 10 -0.05 -31.82 7.40
C LYS A 10 -0.37 -33.23 6.90
N ALA A 11 -0.83 -33.33 5.66
CA ALA A 11 -1.08 -34.62 4.98
C ALA A 11 0.19 -35.48 4.92
N CYS A 12 0.06 -36.81 4.81
CA CYS A 12 1.23 -37.69 4.62
C CYS A 12 1.99 -37.34 3.35
N GLU A 13 3.28 -37.70 3.27
CA GLU A 13 4.16 -37.36 2.14
C GLU A 13 3.57 -37.75 0.78
N SER A 14 3.04 -38.97 0.66
CA SER A 14 2.45 -39.51 -0.58
C SER A 14 1.13 -38.84 -1.00
N CYS A 15 0.44 -38.15 -0.08
CA CYS A 15 -0.70 -37.30 -0.43
C CYS A 15 -0.28 -35.87 -0.73
N THR A 16 0.68 -35.32 0.03
CA THR A 16 1.27 -34.01 -0.20
C THR A 16 1.93 -33.92 -1.59
N ARG A 17 2.78 -34.89 -1.96
CA ARG A 17 3.44 -34.96 -3.28
C ARG A 17 2.45 -35.07 -4.43
N ALA A 18 1.29 -35.68 -4.20
CA ALA A 18 0.23 -35.82 -5.19
C ALA A 18 -0.79 -34.68 -5.18
N LYS A 19 -0.67 -33.69 -4.27
CA LYS A 19 -1.66 -32.62 -4.03
C LYS A 19 -3.08 -33.13 -3.72
N GLU A 20 -3.16 -34.27 -3.03
CA GLU A 20 -4.41 -35.02 -2.80
C GLU A 20 -4.84 -35.01 -1.33
N LYS A 21 -6.15 -35.17 -1.09
CA LYS A 21 -6.72 -35.11 0.27
C LYS A 21 -6.31 -36.34 1.09
N CYS A 22 -5.83 -36.11 2.31
CA CYS A 22 -5.41 -37.16 3.26
C CYS A 22 -6.36 -37.22 4.46
N ASP A 23 -6.88 -38.41 4.76
CA ASP A 23 -7.82 -38.70 5.85
C ASP A 23 -7.17 -38.96 7.22
N ARG A 24 -5.83 -39.01 7.27
CA ARG A 24 -5.03 -39.00 8.52
C ARG A 24 -5.33 -40.12 9.53
N LYS A 25 -5.79 -41.28 9.05
CA LYS A 25 -5.92 -42.48 9.90
C LYS A 25 -4.56 -42.90 10.48
N PRO A 26 -4.50 -43.34 11.74
CA PRO A 26 -3.28 -43.87 12.34
C PRO A 26 -2.80 -45.13 11.58
N GLY A 27 -1.48 -45.29 11.44
CA GLY A 27 -0.87 -46.32 10.60
C GLY A 27 -0.83 -45.93 9.13
N GLN A 28 -1.95 -46.04 8.41
CA GLN A 28 -2.01 -45.80 6.96
C GLN A 28 -3.29 -45.06 6.55
N CYS A 29 -3.14 -44.01 5.74
CA CYS A 29 -4.28 -43.27 5.18
C CYS A 29 -5.01 -44.09 4.10
N THR A 30 -6.33 -43.92 3.94
CA THR A 30 -7.15 -44.77 3.06
C THR A 30 -6.64 -44.75 1.61
N ARG A 31 -6.21 -43.59 1.11
CA ARG A 31 -5.64 -43.44 -0.25
C ARG A 31 -4.32 -44.19 -0.42
N CYS A 32 -3.47 -44.24 0.62
CA CYS A 32 -2.21 -44.97 0.55
C CYS A 32 -2.42 -46.48 0.68
N GLY A 33 -3.37 -46.92 1.53
CA GLY A 33 -3.78 -48.32 1.63
C GLY A 33 -4.30 -48.88 0.30
N LEU A 34 -5.27 -48.20 -0.31
CA LEU A 34 -5.85 -48.61 -1.60
C LEU A 34 -4.86 -48.61 -2.77
N ARG A 35 -3.76 -47.85 -2.70
CA ARG A 35 -2.75 -47.75 -3.76
C ARG A 35 -1.42 -48.45 -3.43
N GLY A 36 -1.33 -49.16 -2.30
CA GLY A 36 -0.08 -49.81 -1.86
C GLY A 36 1.09 -48.83 -1.63
N LEU A 37 0.80 -47.55 -1.33
CA LEU A 37 1.81 -46.50 -1.21
C LEU A 37 2.36 -46.40 0.23
N PRO A 38 3.65 -46.06 0.41
CA PRO A 38 4.21 -45.73 1.71
C PRO A 38 3.52 -44.47 2.28
N CYS A 39 3.15 -44.53 3.56
CA CYS A 39 2.33 -43.51 4.22
C CYS A 39 3.04 -42.90 5.44
N THR A 40 4.12 -42.17 5.19
CA THR A 40 4.90 -41.51 6.25
C THR A 40 4.30 -40.17 6.66
N TYR A 41 4.23 -39.92 7.96
CA TYR A 41 3.96 -38.61 8.55
C TYR A 41 5.23 -38.12 9.26
N ILE A 42 5.82 -37.03 8.79
CA ILE A 42 7.02 -36.44 9.41
C ILE A 42 6.61 -35.76 10.73
N PRO A 43 7.18 -36.13 11.89
CA PRO A 43 7.05 -35.35 13.11
C PRO A 43 7.83 -34.04 12.95
N THR A 44 7.16 -32.90 13.06
CA THR A 44 7.85 -31.60 13.13
C THR A 44 8.70 -31.55 14.40
N LYS A 45 10.03 -31.60 14.25
CA LYS A 45 10.97 -31.50 15.37
C LYS A 45 10.72 -30.20 16.14
N ARG A 46 10.39 -30.36 17.42
CA ARG A 46 10.30 -29.26 18.37
C ARG A 46 11.71 -28.79 18.71
N LEU A 47 12.03 -27.53 18.45
CA LEU A 47 13.24 -26.91 18.98
C LEU A 47 13.00 -26.62 20.46
N GLU A 48 13.51 -27.48 21.33
CA GLU A 48 13.61 -27.20 22.77
C GLU A 48 15.01 -26.68 23.05
N ASN A 49 15.11 -25.55 23.76
CA ASN A 49 16.38 -25.00 24.25
C ASN A 49 16.30 -24.88 25.79
N PRO A 50 17.41 -25.06 26.53
CA PRO A 50 17.35 -25.57 27.90
C PRO A 50 17.36 -24.48 28.98
N LYS A 51 16.84 -24.86 30.16
CA LYS A 51 17.25 -24.42 31.53
C LYS A 51 16.33 -25.06 32.58
N ASP A 52 16.82 -25.93 33.48
CA ASP A 52 17.51 -25.55 34.72
C ASP A 52 17.59 -26.71 35.76
N THR A 53 18.59 -26.60 36.64
CA THR A 53 18.74 -27.23 37.98
C THR A 53 18.95 -28.75 38.17
N ALA A 54 20.21 -29.08 38.49
CA ALA A 54 20.64 -29.63 39.80
C ALA A 54 20.46 -31.12 40.17
N ASN A 55 21.60 -31.84 40.12
CA ASN A 55 22.31 -32.42 41.29
C ASN A 55 22.49 -33.96 41.38
N ASN A 56 23.75 -34.31 41.71
CA ASN A 56 24.25 -35.48 42.46
C ASN A 56 24.55 -36.81 41.72
N GLY A 57 25.78 -37.34 41.90
CA GLY A 57 26.07 -38.76 41.62
C GLY A 57 27.49 -39.20 41.19
N LYS A 58 28.48 -39.18 42.10
CA LYS A 58 29.65 -40.12 42.18
C LYS A 58 30.62 -40.31 40.96
N ARG A 59 31.74 -39.58 41.03
CA ARG A 59 33.12 -40.10 41.27
C ARG A 59 33.51 -41.49 40.70
N VAL A 60 34.36 -41.51 39.65
CA VAL A 60 35.46 -42.49 39.45
C VAL A 60 36.69 -41.76 38.90
N ILE A 61 37.88 -42.13 39.38
CA ILE A 61 39.19 -41.58 38.99
C ILE A 61 39.82 -42.50 37.93
N ARG A 62 40.53 -41.94 36.93
CA ARG A 62 41.69 -42.57 36.29
C ARG A 62 42.58 -41.55 35.58
N ASP A 63 43.84 -41.49 35.99
CA ASP A 63 44.92 -40.79 35.30
C ASP A 63 45.24 -41.43 33.94
N VAL A 64 45.92 -40.69 33.05
CA VAL A 64 47.35 -40.95 32.70
C VAL A 64 47.83 -40.08 31.51
N SER A 65 48.91 -39.31 31.78
CA SER A 65 49.95 -38.79 30.87
C SER A 65 49.67 -37.70 29.81
N VAL A 66 50.58 -36.72 29.82
CA VAL A 66 50.93 -35.76 28.75
C VAL A 66 52.45 -35.87 28.53
N PRO A 67 52.95 -35.91 27.29
CA PRO A 67 54.08 -35.04 26.90
C PRO A 67 53.99 -34.62 25.39
N PRO A 68 54.98 -33.90 24.81
CA PRO A 68 55.32 -32.50 25.13
C PRO A 68 55.33 -31.59 23.87
N ARG A 69 55.71 -30.32 24.05
CA ARG A 69 55.74 -29.30 22.98
C ARG A 69 56.90 -29.44 21.99
N THR A 70 56.54 -29.38 20.70
CA THR A 70 57.24 -28.68 19.60
C THR A 70 56.20 -28.36 18.50
N SER A 71 56.32 -27.33 17.64
CA SER A 71 57.32 -26.25 17.54
C SER A 71 56.67 -24.90 17.14
N ARG A 72 56.88 -24.44 15.89
CA ARG A 72 56.40 -23.25 15.13
C ARG A 72 56.98 -23.39 13.69
N PRO A 73 56.53 -22.67 12.63
CA PRO A 73 55.83 -21.37 12.65
C PRO A 73 54.65 -21.19 11.63
N SER A 74 54.12 -19.96 11.61
CA SER A 74 53.46 -19.29 10.47
C SER A 74 52.09 -19.78 9.96
N VAL A 75 51.02 -19.10 10.42
CA VAL A 75 49.87 -18.74 9.57
C VAL A 75 49.59 -17.24 9.77
N VAL A 76 49.28 -16.56 8.66
CA VAL A 76 49.14 -15.10 8.55
C VAL A 76 47.83 -14.64 9.20
N VAL A 77 47.87 -13.48 9.90
CA VAL A 77 46.64 -12.79 10.32
C VAL A 77 46.03 -12.13 9.09
N ALA A 78 44.94 -12.71 8.58
CA ALA A 78 44.05 -12.04 7.65
C ALA A 78 42.88 -11.45 8.44
N HIS A 79 42.79 -10.12 8.48
CA HIS A 79 41.51 -9.47 8.74
C HIS A 79 40.56 -9.88 7.62
N GLN A 80 39.41 -10.47 7.96
CA GLN A 80 38.30 -10.58 7.02
C GLN A 80 37.30 -9.49 7.35
N ASP A 81 37.36 -8.43 6.54
CA ASP A 81 36.34 -7.39 6.50
C ASP A 81 34.99 -8.02 6.19
N LEU A 82 33.99 -7.66 7.00
CA LEU A 82 32.59 -7.97 6.72
C LEU A 82 32.12 -7.10 5.57
N HIS A 83 32.41 -7.54 4.34
CA HIS A 83 31.80 -6.98 3.15
C HIS A 83 30.28 -7.12 3.26
N ALA A 84 29.58 -5.99 3.25
CA ALA A 84 28.15 -5.96 3.01
C ALA A 84 27.88 -6.53 1.61
N GLU A 85 27.30 -7.73 1.55
CA GLU A 85 26.76 -8.25 0.29
C GLU A 85 25.61 -7.34 -0.14
N SER A 86 25.85 -6.56 -1.19
CA SER A 86 24.78 -5.85 -1.88
C SER A 86 23.83 -6.90 -2.46
N VAL A 87 22.56 -6.85 -2.05
CA VAL A 87 21.53 -7.72 -2.62
C VAL A 87 21.31 -7.31 -4.07
N ILE A 88 21.95 -8.05 -4.98
CA ILE A 88 21.80 -7.84 -6.42
C ILE A 88 20.36 -8.17 -6.80
N VAL A 89 19.61 -7.14 -7.18
CA VAL A 89 18.23 -7.25 -7.66
C VAL A 89 18.22 -8.11 -8.94
N PRO A 90 17.51 -9.25 -8.99
CA PRO A 90 17.32 -9.98 -10.23
C PRO A 90 16.38 -9.18 -11.12
N ALA A 91 16.87 -8.69 -12.26
CA ALA A 91 16.02 -8.00 -13.23
C ALA A 91 14.88 -8.93 -13.70
N PRO A 92 13.60 -8.50 -13.64
CA PRO A 92 12.49 -9.33 -14.08
C PRO A 92 12.56 -9.53 -15.60
N SER A 93 12.93 -10.74 -16.02
CA SER A 93 13.06 -11.15 -17.42
C SER A 93 11.70 -11.42 -18.08
N ARG A 94 10.87 -10.38 -18.13
CA ARG A 94 9.73 -10.23 -19.04
C ARG A 94 9.55 -8.74 -19.30
N ALA A 95 9.90 -8.29 -20.51
CA ALA A 95 9.90 -6.88 -20.86
C ALA A 95 8.53 -6.23 -20.55
N PRO A 96 8.47 -5.23 -19.66
CA PRO A 96 7.31 -4.36 -19.58
C PRO A 96 7.23 -3.57 -20.88
N ALA A 97 6.07 -3.51 -21.51
CA ALA A 97 5.87 -2.62 -22.64
C ALA A 97 6.13 -1.17 -22.17
N HIS A 98 7.05 -0.46 -22.81
CA HIS A 98 7.35 0.95 -22.50
C HIS A 98 6.05 1.75 -22.44
N VAL A 99 5.71 2.27 -21.26
CA VAL A 99 4.52 3.11 -21.07
C VAL A 99 4.84 4.49 -21.65
N LEU A 100 3.93 5.02 -22.46
CA LEU A 100 4.20 6.16 -23.33
C LEU A 100 3.84 7.49 -22.67
N THR A 101 4.81 8.40 -22.67
CA THR A 101 4.72 9.81 -22.24
C THR A 101 3.77 10.67 -23.09
N ASN A 102 3.22 10.16 -24.20
CA ASN A 102 2.34 10.90 -25.11
C ASN A 102 0.84 10.65 -24.92
N ASP A 103 0.44 9.68 -24.07
CA ASP A 103 -0.98 9.29 -23.91
C ASP A 103 -1.71 10.06 -22.81
N LEU A 104 -0.98 10.65 -21.87
CA LEU A 104 -1.53 11.34 -20.70
C LEU A 104 -1.26 12.84 -20.78
N TYR A 105 -2.09 13.62 -20.09
CA TYR A 105 -1.86 15.05 -19.86
C TYR A 105 -2.26 15.42 -18.43
N CYS A 106 -1.62 16.46 -17.86
CA CYS A 106 -2.05 17.05 -16.60
C CYS A 106 -3.06 18.17 -16.89
N PRO A 107 -4.31 18.09 -16.39
CA PRO A 107 -5.30 19.15 -16.56
C PRO A 107 -5.21 20.26 -15.49
N ILE A 108 -4.37 20.07 -14.46
CA ILE A 108 -4.19 20.97 -13.31
C ILE A 108 -2.75 21.47 -13.23
N ASP A 109 -2.53 22.51 -12.42
CA ASP A 109 -1.18 22.89 -12.00
C ASP A 109 -0.65 21.89 -10.97
N ALA A 110 0.29 21.04 -11.39
CA ALA A 110 0.91 20.05 -10.52
C ALA A 110 1.83 20.68 -9.46
N ASP A 111 2.39 21.87 -9.73
CA ASP A 111 3.29 22.58 -8.82
C ASP A 111 2.54 23.13 -7.60
N ALA A 112 1.26 23.47 -7.76
CA ALA A 112 0.38 23.85 -6.64
C ALA A 112 0.23 22.71 -5.60
N ILE A 113 0.31 21.44 -6.00
CA ILE A 113 0.27 20.28 -5.10
C ILE A 113 1.51 20.25 -4.19
N GLN A 114 2.68 20.52 -4.74
CA GLN A 114 3.95 20.52 -3.98
C GLN A 114 4.05 21.71 -3.02
N ASN A 115 3.45 22.84 -3.40
CA ASN A 115 3.44 24.06 -2.60
C ASN A 115 2.31 24.10 -1.56
N ARG A 116 1.45 23.06 -1.49
CA ARG A 116 0.27 23.03 -0.63
C ARG A 116 0.58 23.30 0.85
N TRP A 117 1.71 22.83 1.36
CA TRP A 117 2.14 23.09 2.75
C TRP A 117 2.45 24.57 3.05
N LEU A 118 2.77 25.40 2.05
CA LEU A 118 2.98 26.84 2.24
C LEU A 118 1.67 27.54 2.61
N ASN A 119 0.51 27.01 2.20
CA ASN A 119 -0.80 27.58 2.52
C ASN A 119 -1.13 27.59 4.02
N PHE A 120 -0.45 26.78 4.85
CA PHE A 120 -0.56 26.87 6.30
C PHE A 120 0.12 28.14 6.89
N TYR A 121 1.04 28.74 6.13
CA TYR A 121 1.84 29.91 6.52
C TYR A 121 1.48 31.18 5.73
N LEU A 122 0.90 31.03 4.54
CA LEU A 122 0.50 32.11 3.64
C LEU A 122 -1.03 32.15 3.52
N SER A 123 -1.66 33.23 3.96
CA SER A 123 -3.10 33.47 3.76
C SER A 123 -3.36 34.00 2.35
N GLU A 124 -3.51 33.11 1.37
CA GLU A 124 -3.72 33.51 -0.03
C GLU A 124 -5.19 33.84 -0.35
N PRO A 125 -5.45 34.85 -1.22
CA PRO A 125 -6.80 35.17 -1.69
C PRO A 125 -7.40 34.00 -2.49
N GLY A 126 -8.41 33.34 -1.93
CA GLY A 126 -9.11 32.21 -2.56
C GLY A 126 -9.08 30.91 -1.77
N GLN A 127 -8.31 30.83 -0.67
CA GLN A 127 -8.28 29.68 0.22
C GLN A 127 -9.65 29.42 0.86
N ASN A 128 -10.27 28.31 0.47
CA ASN A 128 -11.55 27.86 1.02
C ASN A 128 -11.30 26.87 2.17
N HIS A 129 -11.61 27.30 3.39
CA HIS A 129 -11.47 26.49 4.59
C HIS A 129 -12.55 25.41 4.67
N LYS A 130 -12.12 24.18 4.95
CA LYS A 130 -12.98 23.05 5.34
C LYS A 130 -13.02 22.97 6.86
N GLN A 131 -14.23 22.91 7.42
CA GLN A 131 -14.42 22.44 8.79
C GLN A 131 -15.04 21.05 8.71
N TYR A 132 -14.25 20.01 8.99
CA TYR A 132 -14.78 18.66 9.13
C TYR A 132 -15.45 18.52 10.50
N PRO A 133 -16.74 18.14 10.56
CA PRO A 133 -17.35 17.70 11.81
C PRO A 133 -16.58 16.50 12.39
N VAL A 134 -16.48 16.39 13.72
CA VAL A 134 -15.67 15.36 14.42
C VAL A 134 -16.02 13.93 13.98
N ASN A 135 -17.29 13.66 13.68
CA ASN A 135 -17.76 12.38 13.15
C ASN A 135 -17.23 12.09 11.73
N VAL A 136 -17.01 13.11 10.89
CA VAL A 136 -16.42 12.97 9.55
C VAL A 136 -14.92 12.70 9.65
N THR A 137 -14.20 13.44 10.50
CA THR A 137 -12.77 13.15 10.78
C THR A 137 -12.58 11.73 11.32
N THR A 138 -13.46 11.31 12.24
CA THR A 138 -13.47 9.93 12.79
C THR A 138 -13.77 8.88 11.70
N PHE A 139 -14.69 9.18 10.77
CA PHE A 139 -14.99 8.31 9.63
C PHE A 139 -13.80 8.18 8.68
N ILE A 140 -13.17 9.30 8.28
CA ILE A 140 -11.96 9.31 7.44
C ILE A 140 -10.84 8.49 8.12
N SER A 141 -10.58 8.77 9.41
CA SER A 141 -9.58 8.06 10.21
C SER A 141 -9.78 6.54 10.19
N ARG A 142 -11.00 6.07 10.46
CA ARG A 142 -11.33 4.64 10.41
C ARG A 142 -11.18 4.03 9.02
N MET A 143 -11.59 4.74 7.96
CA MET A 143 -11.46 4.27 6.59
C MET A 143 -9.98 4.13 6.20
N LEU A 144 -9.16 5.15 6.44
CA LEU A 144 -7.73 5.12 6.10
C LEU A 144 -6.96 4.08 6.93
N ASN A 145 -7.29 3.92 8.23
CA ASN A 145 -6.69 2.84 9.03
C ASN A 145 -7.07 1.45 8.48
N SER A 146 -8.30 1.25 7.99
CA SER A 146 -8.69 -0.03 7.41
C SER A 146 -7.89 -0.37 6.14
N TYR A 147 -7.46 0.62 5.36
CA TYR A 147 -6.55 0.41 4.22
C TYR A 147 -5.17 -0.07 4.70
N VAL A 148 -4.66 0.44 5.82
CA VAL A 148 -3.43 -0.05 6.46
C VAL A 148 -3.61 -1.47 7.00
N ASP A 149 -4.73 -1.77 7.68
CA ASP A 149 -5.04 -3.13 8.17
C ASP A 149 -5.07 -4.16 7.04
N VAL A 150 -5.69 -3.83 5.89
CA VAL A 150 -5.74 -4.69 4.69
C VAL A 150 -4.33 -5.01 4.17
N VAL A 151 -3.47 -4.00 4.05
CA VAL A 151 -2.08 -4.13 3.58
C VAL A 151 -1.23 -4.96 4.55
N VAL A 152 -1.27 -4.66 5.85
CA VAL A 152 -0.51 -5.37 6.88
C VAL A 152 -0.91 -6.84 6.95
N SER A 153 -2.22 -7.11 6.98
CA SER A 153 -2.76 -8.48 7.00
C SER A 153 -2.55 -9.25 5.69
N GLY A 154 -2.32 -8.55 4.57
CA GLY A 154 -2.23 -9.18 3.25
C GLY A 154 -3.56 -9.79 2.80
N SER A 155 -4.69 -9.21 3.23
CA SER A 155 -6.04 -9.70 2.93
C SER A 155 -6.66 -9.12 1.66
N GLY A 156 -5.99 -8.14 1.03
CA GLY A 156 -6.39 -7.50 -0.21
C GLY A 156 -5.54 -6.24 -0.48
N ILE A 157 -6.06 -5.34 -1.31
CA ILE A 157 -5.42 -4.06 -1.66
C ILE A 157 -6.30 -2.85 -1.30
N PRO A 158 -5.70 -1.70 -0.93
CA PRO A 158 -6.40 -0.42 -0.82
C PRO A 158 -7.05 0.00 -2.15
N PRO A 159 -8.20 0.69 -2.13
CA PRO A 159 -8.98 0.99 -3.33
C PRO A 159 -8.38 2.05 -4.27
N PHE A 160 -7.23 2.62 -3.91
CA PHE A 160 -6.42 3.47 -4.79
C PHE A 160 -5.33 2.70 -5.57
N ILE A 161 -5.10 1.43 -5.24
CA ILE A 161 -4.22 0.52 -5.98
C ILE A 161 -5.07 -0.37 -6.88
N HIS A 162 -4.70 -0.49 -8.16
CA HIS A 162 -5.34 -1.40 -9.10
C HIS A 162 -4.71 -2.80 -9.00
N THR A 163 -5.49 -3.86 -9.26
CA THR A 163 -5.02 -5.26 -9.20
C THR A 163 -3.83 -5.52 -10.13
N THR A 164 -3.77 -4.86 -11.29
CA THR A 164 -2.62 -4.95 -12.22
C THR A 164 -1.31 -4.40 -11.64
N HIS A 165 -1.36 -3.56 -10.61
CA HIS A 165 -0.19 -2.99 -9.93
C HIS A 165 0.07 -3.66 -8.56
N GLU A 166 -0.83 -4.53 -8.08
CA GLU A 166 -0.75 -5.17 -6.76
C GLU A 166 0.60 -5.84 -6.52
N ALA A 167 1.02 -6.75 -7.41
CA ALA A 167 2.27 -7.49 -7.24
C ALA A 167 3.51 -6.58 -7.16
N ILE A 168 3.50 -5.43 -7.84
CA ILE A 168 4.62 -4.48 -7.89
C ILE A 168 4.61 -3.57 -6.66
N CYS A 169 3.43 -3.12 -6.22
CA CYS A 169 3.30 -2.35 -4.98
C CYS A 169 3.60 -3.21 -3.74
N VAL A 170 3.13 -4.46 -3.71
CA VAL A 170 3.49 -5.43 -2.65
C VAL A 170 4.99 -5.73 -2.63
N PHE A 171 5.67 -5.73 -3.79
CA PHE A 171 7.13 -5.84 -3.84
C PHE A 171 7.82 -4.61 -3.23
N ALA A 172 7.41 -3.38 -3.60
CA ALA A 172 7.93 -2.14 -3.01
C ALA A 172 7.67 -2.04 -1.49
N LEU A 173 6.60 -2.67 -0.99
CA LEU A 173 6.28 -2.75 0.43
C LEU A 173 6.90 -3.97 1.14
N SER A 174 7.57 -4.88 0.42
CA SER A 174 7.84 -6.24 0.91
C SER A 174 8.79 -6.32 2.11
N ALA A 175 9.82 -5.46 2.16
CA ALA A 175 10.74 -5.38 3.29
C ALA A 175 10.00 -4.98 4.58
N CYS A 176 9.27 -3.87 4.53
CA CYS A 176 8.49 -3.34 5.65
C CYS A 176 7.34 -4.28 6.06
N LEU A 177 6.63 -4.89 5.11
CA LEU A 177 5.59 -5.88 5.39
C LEU A 177 6.13 -7.15 6.06
N THR A 178 7.36 -7.55 5.73
CA THR A 178 8.03 -8.67 6.40
C THR A 178 8.32 -8.32 7.86
N LEU A 179 8.87 -7.12 8.12
CA LEU A 179 9.14 -6.61 9.47
C LEU A 179 7.85 -6.49 10.31
N LEU A 180 6.79 -5.88 9.77
CA LEU A 180 5.49 -5.73 10.45
C LEU A 180 4.87 -7.07 10.87
N ARG A 181 5.08 -8.13 10.07
CA ARG A 181 4.54 -9.47 10.32
C ARG A 181 5.41 -10.29 11.28
N THR A 182 6.74 -10.13 11.28
CA THR A 182 7.61 -10.80 12.25
C THR A 182 7.50 -10.19 13.65
N CYS A 183 7.24 -8.87 13.74
CA CYS A 183 7.16 -8.14 15.00
C CYS A 183 5.80 -8.28 15.73
N HIS A 184 4.86 -9.09 15.23
CA HIS A 184 3.61 -9.43 15.93
C HIS A 184 3.83 -10.22 17.25
N ASN A 185 5.08 -10.58 17.58
CA ASN A 185 5.51 -10.91 18.94
C ASN A 185 6.35 -9.74 19.49
N PRO A 186 5.86 -8.95 20.46
CA PRO A 186 6.50 -7.73 20.89
C PRO A 186 7.77 -7.98 21.72
N GLN A 187 8.88 -7.42 21.29
CA GLN A 187 10.03 -7.08 22.14
C GLN A 187 10.32 -5.59 21.96
N ALA A 188 10.47 -4.86 23.06
CA ALA A 188 10.45 -3.38 23.10
C ALA A 188 11.62 -2.65 22.41
N GLY A 189 12.55 -3.37 21.78
CA GLY A 189 13.58 -2.80 20.89
C GLY A 189 13.27 -2.95 19.39
N SER A 190 12.20 -3.67 19.03
CA SER A 190 11.88 -3.99 17.64
C SER A 190 11.07 -2.91 16.92
N GLU A 191 10.43 -2.00 17.67
CA GLU A 191 9.57 -0.95 17.13
C GLU A 191 10.40 0.22 16.57
N SER A 192 11.43 0.69 17.29
CA SER A 192 12.32 1.75 16.80
C SER A 192 13.06 1.31 15.54
N SER A 193 13.64 0.10 15.55
CA SER A 193 14.32 -0.46 14.38
C SER A 193 13.39 -0.65 13.17
N MET A 194 12.09 -0.83 13.38
CA MET A 194 11.10 -0.89 12.29
C MET A 194 10.78 0.50 11.76
N VAL A 195 10.60 1.49 12.64
CA VAL A 195 10.45 2.90 12.26
C VAL A 195 11.65 3.33 11.42
N ASP A 196 12.88 3.11 11.89
CA ASP A 196 14.11 3.48 11.20
C ASP A 196 14.18 2.85 9.79
N ALA A 197 13.81 1.57 9.66
CA ALA A 197 13.77 0.87 8.37
C ALA A 197 12.71 1.43 7.41
N ILE A 198 11.51 1.76 7.91
CA ILE A 198 10.45 2.39 7.11
C ILE A 198 10.90 3.79 6.67
N GLN A 199 11.53 4.56 7.57
CA GLN A 199 12.02 5.92 7.29
C GLN A 199 13.10 5.94 6.21
N GLU A 200 14.07 5.02 6.26
CA GLU A 200 15.09 4.93 5.21
C GLU A 200 14.49 4.50 3.86
N GLU A 201 13.50 3.60 3.85
CA GLU A 201 12.81 3.21 2.61
C GLU A 201 11.98 4.37 2.00
N MET A 202 11.25 5.12 2.82
CA MET A 202 10.55 6.34 2.39
C MET A 202 11.51 7.37 1.78
N LYS A 203 12.67 7.57 2.43
CA LYS A 203 13.73 8.45 1.94
C LYS A 203 14.34 7.95 0.63
N ASN A 204 14.55 6.64 0.49
CA ASN A 204 15.05 6.04 -0.76
C ASN A 204 14.09 6.28 -1.91
N LEU A 205 12.80 5.96 -1.74
CA LEU A 205 11.73 6.19 -2.72
C LEU A 205 11.65 7.66 -3.16
N CYS A 206 11.72 8.59 -2.20
CA CYS A 206 11.69 10.02 -2.53
C CYS A 206 13.00 10.52 -3.17
N SER A 207 14.17 10.00 -2.78
CA SER A 207 15.46 10.45 -3.32
C SER A 207 15.66 10.08 -4.80
N GLN A 208 15.07 8.97 -5.24
CA GLN A 208 15.23 8.41 -6.58
C GLN A 208 14.13 8.84 -7.57
N HIS A 209 13.10 9.58 -7.12
CA HIS A 209 11.90 9.85 -7.92
C HIS A 209 12.17 10.43 -9.32
N SER A 210 13.24 11.21 -9.48
CA SER A 210 13.65 11.82 -10.75
C SER A 210 14.10 10.83 -11.83
N SER A 211 14.46 9.59 -11.48
CA SER A 211 14.82 8.54 -12.44
C SER A 211 13.68 7.57 -12.77
N TYR A 212 12.56 7.65 -12.05
CA TYR A 212 11.43 6.75 -12.21
C TYR A 212 10.60 7.07 -13.45
N ASN A 213 10.14 6.02 -14.14
CA ASN A 213 9.08 6.14 -15.14
C ASN A 213 7.70 6.36 -14.48
N ASP A 214 6.69 6.72 -15.26
CA ASP A 214 5.33 6.99 -14.79
C ASP A 214 4.72 5.93 -13.85
N THR A 215 4.99 4.64 -14.13
CA THR A 215 4.47 3.52 -13.35
C THR A 215 5.24 3.36 -12.05
N GLU A 216 6.56 3.42 -12.10
CA GLU A 216 7.45 3.40 -10.92
C GLU A 216 7.13 4.57 -9.98
N LEU A 217 6.89 5.75 -10.54
CA LEU A 217 6.55 6.96 -9.79
C LEU A 217 5.16 6.88 -9.14
N LEU A 218 4.17 6.25 -9.80
CA LEU A 218 2.91 5.90 -9.14
C LEU A 218 3.12 4.90 -8.00
N ILE A 219 3.93 3.86 -8.21
CA ILE A 219 4.20 2.84 -7.18
C ILE A 219 4.89 3.46 -5.96
N ALA A 220 5.89 4.32 -6.18
CA ALA A 220 6.57 5.07 -5.11
C ALA A 220 5.59 5.99 -4.37
N PHE A 221 4.73 6.73 -5.09
CA PHE A 221 3.70 7.58 -4.49
C PHE A 221 2.70 6.75 -3.63
N GLN A 222 2.25 5.60 -4.12
CA GLN A 222 1.35 4.69 -3.40
C GLN A 222 2.00 4.06 -2.18
N ALA A 223 3.24 3.58 -2.30
CA ALA A 223 3.98 2.96 -1.21
C ALA A 223 4.30 3.98 -0.11
N HIS A 224 4.74 5.18 -0.48
CA HIS A 224 5.01 6.27 0.48
C HIS A 224 3.74 6.76 1.18
N LEU A 225 2.60 6.85 0.48
CA LEU A 225 1.30 7.14 1.11
C LEU A 225 0.92 6.07 2.14
N ILE A 226 1.13 4.79 1.82
CA ILE A 226 0.90 3.67 2.74
C ILE A 226 1.84 3.75 3.95
N TYR A 227 3.12 4.07 3.77
CA TYR A 227 4.04 4.28 4.87
C TYR A 227 3.64 5.46 5.75
N CYS A 228 3.24 6.60 5.18
CA CYS A 228 2.72 7.74 5.95
C CYS A 228 1.50 7.35 6.81
N MET A 229 0.52 6.65 6.23
CA MET A 229 -0.66 6.18 6.98
C MET A 229 -0.28 5.14 8.04
N LEU A 230 0.59 4.18 7.71
CA LEU A 230 1.07 3.16 8.65
C LEU A 230 1.76 3.78 9.86
N LEU A 231 2.68 4.72 9.62
CA LEU A 231 3.41 5.41 10.67
C LEU A 231 2.47 6.24 11.55
N PHE A 232 1.51 6.94 10.95
CA PHE A 232 0.46 7.67 11.68
C PHE A 232 -0.39 6.76 12.59
N PHE A 233 -0.92 5.65 12.08
CA PHE A 233 -1.84 4.80 12.85
C PHE A 233 -1.17 3.82 13.82
N ARG A 234 0.09 3.41 13.57
CA ARG A 234 0.79 2.43 14.42
C ARG A 234 1.79 3.05 15.38
N PHE A 235 2.32 4.23 15.05
CA PHE A 235 3.38 4.89 15.83
C PHE A 235 3.00 6.35 16.12
N PRO A 236 1.91 6.61 16.87
CA PRO A 236 1.44 7.97 17.19
C PRO A 236 2.44 8.80 18.02
N SER A 237 3.43 8.15 18.64
CA SER A 237 4.56 8.77 19.34
C SER A 237 5.61 9.41 18.41
N LEU A 238 5.48 9.28 17.09
CA LEU A 238 6.41 9.88 16.13
C LEU A 238 6.35 11.41 16.12
N SER A 239 7.53 12.02 15.97
CA SER A 239 7.70 13.46 16.00
C SER A 239 6.90 14.17 14.90
N HIS A 240 6.29 15.31 15.26
CA HIS A 240 5.59 16.18 14.32
C HIS A 240 6.53 16.76 13.23
N SER A 241 7.83 16.88 13.49
CA SER A 241 8.80 17.25 12.46
C SER A 241 8.94 16.17 11.40
N PHE A 242 9.08 14.90 11.80
CA PHE A 242 9.14 13.79 10.86
C PHE A 242 7.84 13.64 10.05
N ARG A 243 6.67 13.70 10.70
CA ARG A 243 5.38 13.59 10.01
C ARG A 243 5.17 14.68 8.96
N ARG A 244 5.59 15.91 9.24
CA ARG A 244 5.56 17.01 8.25
C ARG A 244 6.54 16.78 7.09
N GLN A 245 7.76 16.33 7.35
CA GLN A 245 8.71 15.98 6.27
C GLN A 245 8.17 14.86 5.38
N ALA A 246 7.66 13.79 5.98
CA ALA A 246 7.07 12.66 5.25
C ALA A 246 5.88 13.10 4.35
N MET A 247 5.09 14.10 4.77
CA MET A 247 4.06 14.71 3.94
C MET A 247 4.62 15.61 2.82
N MET A 248 5.69 16.37 3.06
CA MET A 248 6.35 17.16 2.00
C MET A 248 6.97 16.26 0.91
N ASP A 249 7.59 15.16 1.32
CA ASP A 249 8.12 14.12 0.42
C ASP A 249 6.96 13.47 -0.38
N LEU A 250 5.83 13.19 0.28
CA LEU A 250 4.63 12.65 -0.35
C LEU A 250 4.01 13.62 -1.37
N GLN A 251 3.94 14.92 -1.06
CA GLN A 251 3.48 15.98 -1.97
C GLN A 251 4.45 16.16 -3.16
N THR A 252 5.75 15.94 -2.95
CA THR A 252 6.75 15.94 -4.03
C THR A 252 6.54 14.77 -4.99
N LEU A 253 6.33 13.56 -4.47
CA LEU A 253 5.96 12.37 -5.27
C LEU A 253 4.62 12.58 -6.01
N ALA A 254 3.63 13.18 -5.35
CA ALA A 254 2.33 13.50 -5.93
C ALA A 254 2.44 14.50 -7.10
N CYS A 255 3.22 15.57 -6.93
CA CYS A 255 3.50 16.56 -7.97
C CYS A 255 4.20 15.91 -9.18
N ALA A 256 5.29 15.18 -8.95
CA ALA A 256 6.03 14.51 -10.02
C ALA A 256 5.14 13.49 -10.77
N SER A 257 4.36 12.68 -10.05
CA SER A 257 3.42 11.74 -10.66
C SER A 257 2.33 12.45 -11.47
N SER A 258 1.84 13.60 -10.99
CA SER A 258 0.83 14.43 -11.66
C SER A 258 1.35 15.11 -12.92
N ARG A 259 2.61 15.55 -12.94
CA ARG A 259 3.27 16.09 -14.16
C ARG A 259 3.32 15.05 -15.29
N GLY A 260 3.48 13.77 -14.97
CA GLY A 260 3.31 12.63 -15.91
C GLY A 260 1.86 12.38 -16.35
N GLY A 261 0.92 13.26 -16.00
CA GLY A 261 -0.46 13.29 -16.46
C GLY A 261 -1.45 12.53 -15.58
N LEU A 262 -2.67 13.09 -15.53
CA LEU A 262 -3.79 12.65 -14.69
C LEU A 262 -5.08 12.36 -15.49
N ALA A 263 -5.05 12.48 -16.82
CA ALA A 263 -6.15 12.15 -17.73
C ALA A 263 -5.61 11.71 -19.10
N CYS A 264 -6.36 10.91 -19.86
CA CYS A 264 -5.89 10.43 -21.16
C CYS A 264 -6.21 11.43 -22.28
N VAL A 265 -5.25 11.68 -23.18
CA VAL A 265 -5.42 12.59 -24.32
C VAL A 265 -6.57 12.15 -25.23
N ALA A 266 -6.77 10.85 -25.42
CA ALA A 266 -7.87 10.28 -26.19
C ALA A 266 -9.27 10.70 -25.68
N GLU A 267 -9.44 10.87 -24.36
CA GLU A 267 -10.71 11.27 -23.75
C GLU A 267 -11.11 12.71 -24.16
N ARG A 268 -10.13 13.56 -24.50
CA ARG A 268 -10.37 14.92 -25.03
C ARG A 268 -10.98 14.91 -26.43
N THR A 269 -10.57 13.99 -27.30
CA THR A 269 -11.13 13.88 -28.67
C THR A 269 -12.37 12.98 -28.72
N GLY A 270 -12.53 12.06 -27.76
CA GLY A 270 -13.63 11.09 -27.71
C GLY A 270 -13.24 9.72 -28.26
N ALA A 271 -11.97 9.58 -28.66
CA ALA A 271 -11.35 8.29 -28.88
C ALA A 271 -11.30 7.50 -27.56
N ARG A 272 -11.21 6.17 -27.69
CA ARG A 272 -11.00 5.29 -26.56
C ARG A 272 -9.53 5.35 -26.12
N PRO A 273 -9.20 5.63 -24.85
CA PRO A 273 -7.83 5.56 -24.37
C PRO A 273 -7.34 4.11 -24.32
N ARG A 274 -6.02 3.91 -24.29
CA ARG A 274 -5.46 2.58 -24.02
C ARG A 274 -5.70 2.23 -22.55
N TRP A 275 -6.20 1.01 -22.31
CA TRP A 275 -6.54 0.50 -20.97
C TRP A 275 -5.44 0.78 -19.92
N ALA A 276 -4.19 0.39 -20.19
CA ALA A 276 -3.07 0.60 -19.26
C ALA A 276 -2.83 2.08 -18.91
N SER A 277 -2.91 2.98 -19.89
CA SER A 277 -2.80 4.43 -19.66
C SER A 277 -3.97 4.98 -18.85
N TRP A 278 -5.18 4.46 -19.08
CA TRP A 278 -6.38 4.84 -18.33
C TRP A 278 -6.33 4.38 -16.87
N ILE A 279 -5.91 3.13 -16.63
CA ILE A 279 -5.68 2.58 -15.28
C ILE A 279 -4.61 3.36 -14.53
N LEU A 280 -3.50 3.70 -15.20
CA LEU A 280 -2.45 4.55 -14.62
C LEU A 280 -3.00 5.93 -14.22
N ALA A 281 -3.75 6.60 -15.09
CA ALA A 281 -4.35 7.90 -14.79
C ALA A 281 -5.39 7.82 -13.64
N GLU A 282 -6.25 6.82 -13.63
CA GLU A 282 -7.25 6.61 -12.56
C GLU A 282 -6.59 6.26 -11.22
N ALA A 283 -5.56 5.42 -11.22
CA ALA A 283 -4.81 5.09 -10.02
C ALA A 283 -4.06 6.32 -9.45
N LYS A 284 -3.45 7.15 -10.31
CA LYS A 284 -2.88 8.45 -9.91
C LYS A 284 -3.94 9.34 -9.23
N ARG A 285 -5.12 9.53 -9.86
CA ARG A 285 -6.25 10.31 -9.30
C ARG A 285 -6.71 9.78 -7.94
N ARG A 286 -6.95 8.47 -7.81
CA ARG A 286 -7.40 7.85 -6.55
C ARG A 286 -6.37 7.95 -5.43
N THR A 287 -5.09 7.82 -5.77
CA THR A 287 -3.98 7.99 -4.80
C THR A 287 -3.92 9.45 -4.34
N LEU A 288 -4.07 10.41 -5.27
CA LEU A 288 -4.14 11.84 -4.97
C LEU A 288 -5.33 12.17 -4.05
N TYR A 289 -6.54 11.71 -4.35
CA TYR A 289 -7.70 11.93 -3.47
C TYR A 289 -7.52 11.31 -2.08
N THR A 290 -6.89 10.13 -1.99
CA THR A 290 -6.56 9.50 -0.71
C THR A 290 -5.51 10.31 0.08
N MET A 291 -4.49 10.85 -0.59
CA MET A 291 -3.52 11.77 0.02
C MET A 291 -4.20 13.01 0.62
N TYR A 292 -5.17 13.62 -0.08
CA TYR A 292 -5.89 14.80 0.42
C TYR A 292 -6.82 14.50 1.60
N LEU A 293 -7.37 13.28 1.69
CA LEU A 293 -8.09 12.81 2.87
C LEU A 293 -7.14 12.57 4.06
N PHE A 294 -5.91 12.12 3.81
CA PHE A 294 -4.89 11.92 4.83
C PHE A 294 -4.26 13.24 5.32
N ASP A 295 -3.98 14.17 4.41
CA ASP A 295 -3.61 15.58 4.69
C ASP A 295 -4.66 16.27 5.57
N SER A 296 -5.94 16.04 5.27
CA SER A 296 -7.05 16.52 6.09
C SER A 296 -7.04 15.96 7.51
N LEU A 297 -6.66 14.69 7.68
CA LEU A 297 -6.60 14.01 8.98
C LEU A 297 -5.41 14.49 9.82
N LEU A 298 -4.24 14.68 9.21
CA LEU A 298 -3.07 15.25 9.86
C LEU A 298 -3.34 16.69 10.32
N SER A 299 -3.95 17.52 9.46
CA SER A 299 -4.32 18.89 9.84
C SER A 299 -5.26 18.92 11.05
N ALA A 300 -6.25 18.01 11.08
CA ALA A 300 -7.19 17.90 12.20
C ALA A 300 -6.53 17.42 13.51
N GLU A 301 -5.49 16.59 13.45
CA GLU A 301 -4.72 16.17 14.63
C GLU A 301 -3.82 17.32 15.16
N GLU A 302 -3.19 18.08 14.26
CA GLU A 302 -2.35 19.23 14.62
C GLU A 302 -3.14 20.50 14.97
N GLY A 303 -4.48 20.46 14.84
CA GLY A 303 -5.36 21.61 15.07
C GLY A 303 -5.22 22.72 14.03
N THR A 304 -4.63 22.43 12.87
CA THR A 304 -4.42 23.40 11.78
C THR A 304 -5.64 23.46 10.84
N PRO A 305 -5.89 24.62 10.18
CA PRO A 305 -7.06 24.77 9.33
C PRO A 305 -6.97 23.84 8.11
N THR A 306 -7.98 23.01 7.89
CA THR A 306 -8.00 22.14 6.72
C THR A 306 -8.45 22.90 5.47
N LEU A 307 -7.74 22.74 4.36
CA LEU A 307 -8.02 23.49 3.13
C LEU A 307 -8.70 22.61 2.07
N LEU A 308 -9.66 23.19 1.34
CA LEU A 308 -10.19 22.61 0.11
C LEU A 308 -9.05 22.43 -0.91
N GLY A 309 -9.06 21.30 -1.62
CA GLY A 309 -8.09 21.01 -2.67
C GLY A 309 -8.48 21.68 -3.99
N THR A 310 -8.59 23.00 -4.02
CA THR A 310 -9.00 23.76 -5.22
C THR A 310 -8.04 23.58 -6.39
N GLU A 311 -6.77 23.27 -6.13
CA GLU A 311 -5.78 22.89 -7.13
C GLU A 311 -6.13 21.58 -7.88
N LEU A 312 -7.09 20.80 -7.38
CA LEU A 312 -7.62 19.59 -8.04
C LEU A 312 -8.79 19.89 -9.01
N GLU A 313 -9.20 21.16 -9.15
CA GLU A 313 -10.35 21.54 -9.98
C GLU A 313 -10.16 21.11 -11.44
N GLY A 314 -11.22 20.53 -12.01
CA GLY A 314 -11.20 20.02 -13.37
C GLY A 314 -10.80 18.54 -13.48
N LEU A 315 -10.32 17.88 -12.42
CA LEU A 315 -10.07 16.43 -12.44
C LEU A 315 -11.39 15.63 -12.49
N PRO A 316 -11.42 14.48 -13.20
CA PRO A 316 -12.51 13.51 -13.09
C PRO A 316 -12.67 12.97 -11.66
N ALA A 317 -13.90 12.94 -11.14
CA ALA A 317 -14.23 12.15 -9.94
C ALA A 317 -13.95 10.65 -10.18
N PRO A 318 -13.80 9.83 -9.12
CA PRO A 318 -13.50 8.40 -9.26
C PRO A 318 -14.42 7.69 -10.25
N ALA A 319 -13.82 6.87 -11.12
CA ALA A 319 -14.53 6.19 -12.19
C ALA A 319 -15.49 5.10 -11.67
N ARG A 320 -16.45 4.73 -12.53
CA ARG A 320 -17.41 3.65 -12.28
C ARG A 320 -16.72 2.32 -11.96
N ARG A 321 -17.32 1.52 -11.07
CA ARG A 321 -16.82 0.23 -10.58
C ARG A 321 -16.39 -0.68 -11.74
N GLU A 322 -17.24 -0.86 -12.76
CA GLU A 322 -16.98 -1.72 -13.91
C GLU A 322 -15.67 -1.44 -14.67
N LEU A 323 -15.22 -0.17 -14.73
CA LEU A 323 -13.96 0.19 -15.40
C LEU A 323 -12.76 0.03 -14.47
N TRP A 324 -12.94 0.24 -13.17
CA TRP A 324 -11.88 0.13 -12.17
C TRP A 324 -11.64 -1.32 -11.70
N THR A 325 -12.61 -2.22 -11.84
CA THR A 325 -12.46 -3.63 -11.44
C THR A 325 -12.24 -4.57 -12.63
N ALA A 326 -11.98 -4.05 -13.83
CA ALA A 326 -11.71 -4.87 -15.01
C ALA A 326 -10.30 -5.50 -14.92
N GLU A 327 -10.23 -6.82 -14.84
CA GLU A 327 -8.96 -7.56 -14.72
C GLU A 327 -8.25 -7.72 -16.07
N THR A 328 -9.02 -7.64 -17.16
CA THR A 328 -8.52 -7.78 -18.54
C THR A 328 -8.83 -6.56 -19.40
N ARG A 329 -8.05 -6.42 -20.49
CA ARG A 329 -8.27 -5.37 -21.48
C ARG A 329 -9.64 -5.52 -22.14
N GLU A 330 -10.02 -6.76 -22.41
CA GLU A 330 -11.22 -7.12 -23.16
C GLU A 330 -12.49 -6.77 -22.37
N GLU A 331 -12.51 -7.06 -21.06
CA GLU A 331 -13.57 -6.62 -20.15
C GLU A 331 -13.67 -5.09 -20.09
N TRP A 332 -12.52 -4.42 -19.96
CA TRP A 332 -12.47 -2.96 -19.93
C TRP A 332 -12.94 -2.34 -21.26
N ASP A 333 -12.54 -2.90 -22.41
CA ASP A 333 -12.95 -2.46 -23.75
C ASP A 333 -14.48 -2.59 -23.94
N VAL A 334 -15.10 -3.64 -23.39
CA VAL A 334 -16.57 -3.82 -23.38
C VAL A 334 -17.26 -2.83 -22.44
N ALA A 335 -16.75 -2.64 -21.22
CA ALA A 335 -17.30 -1.68 -20.27
C ALA A 335 -17.18 -0.23 -20.78
N TYR A 336 -16.05 0.14 -21.37
CA TYR A 336 -15.81 1.48 -21.91
C TYR A 336 -16.67 1.76 -23.15
N ALA A 337 -16.93 0.76 -24.00
CA ALA A 337 -17.84 0.91 -25.14
C ALA A 337 -19.26 1.34 -24.71
N ARG A 338 -19.75 0.86 -23.56
CA ARG A 338 -21.06 1.26 -23.00
C ARG A 338 -21.06 2.70 -22.46
N PHE A 339 -19.90 3.23 -22.11
CA PHE A 339 -19.72 4.57 -21.55
C PHE A 339 -19.46 5.65 -22.62
N GLN A 340 -18.81 5.28 -23.73
CA GLN A 340 -18.27 6.20 -24.74
C GLN A 340 -19.30 7.12 -25.43
N GLY A 341 -20.60 6.78 -25.39
CA GLY A 341 -21.67 7.55 -26.05
C GLY A 341 -22.15 8.81 -25.32
N ASP A 342 -21.73 9.05 -24.08
CA ASP A 342 -22.35 10.08 -23.21
C ASP A 342 -21.27 10.88 -22.45
N ARG A 343 -20.51 11.68 -23.21
CA ARG A 343 -19.38 12.49 -22.71
C ARG A 343 -19.78 13.59 -21.71
N ALA A 344 -21.09 13.80 -21.50
CA ALA A 344 -21.64 14.67 -20.47
C ALA A 344 -21.75 13.98 -19.08
N ARG A 345 -21.38 12.68 -18.97
CA ARG A 345 -21.40 11.91 -17.72
C ARG A 345 -20.21 12.08 -16.79
N THR A 346 -19.04 12.44 -17.30
CA THR A 346 -17.82 12.45 -16.47
C THR A 346 -17.93 13.56 -15.43
N LEU A 347 -18.41 13.19 -14.24
CA LEU A 347 -18.50 14.07 -13.09
C LEU A 347 -17.09 14.55 -12.75
N ARG A 348 -16.92 15.86 -12.57
CA ARG A 348 -15.65 16.42 -12.11
C ARG A 348 -15.62 16.52 -10.59
N ILE A 349 -14.43 16.51 -9.99
CA ILE A 349 -14.28 16.48 -8.53
C ILE A 349 -14.87 17.72 -7.85
N GLU A 350 -14.82 18.88 -8.51
CA GLU A 350 -15.44 20.13 -8.05
C GLU A 350 -16.97 20.07 -8.01
N GLU A 351 -17.59 19.14 -8.74
CA GLU A 351 -19.02 18.90 -8.67
C GLU A 351 -19.45 18.18 -7.38
N LEU A 352 -18.51 17.89 -6.47
CA LEU A 352 -18.76 17.45 -5.10
C LEU A 352 -18.49 18.55 -4.04
N TRP A 353 -17.99 19.74 -4.42
CA TRP A 353 -17.63 20.84 -3.52
C TRP A 353 -18.79 21.84 -3.34
N PRO A 354 -18.71 22.89 -2.48
CA PRO A 354 -19.81 23.85 -2.33
C PRO A 354 -20.25 24.44 -3.67
N LEU A 355 -21.55 24.76 -3.81
CA LEU A 355 -22.07 25.39 -5.03
C LEU A 355 -21.42 26.77 -5.24
N PRO A 356 -20.86 27.06 -6.44
CA PRO A 356 -20.37 28.39 -6.77
C PRO A 356 -21.49 29.44 -6.65
N LYS A 357 -21.12 30.65 -6.23
CA LYS A 357 -22.06 31.78 -6.13
C LYS A 357 -22.58 32.14 -7.52
N GLY A 358 -23.90 32.28 -7.65
CA GLY A 358 -24.55 32.69 -8.90
C GLY A 358 -25.00 31.54 -9.83
N VAL A 359 -24.82 30.27 -9.46
CA VAL A 359 -25.41 29.15 -10.22
C VAL A 359 -26.92 29.15 -10.07
N ASP A 360 -27.63 29.17 -11.18
CA ASP A 360 -29.08 29.19 -11.24
C ASP A 360 -29.72 27.83 -10.87
N ARG A 361 -31.04 27.79 -10.73
CA ARG A 361 -31.76 26.56 -10.36
C ARG A 361 -31.64 25.45 -11.41
N ALA A 362 -31.51 25.80 -12.70
CA ALA A 362 -31.32 24.80 -13.75
C ALA A 362 -29.92 24.17 -13.68
N GLY A 363 -28.87 24.97 -13.48
CA GLY A 363 -27.51 24.51 -13.26
C GLY A 363 -27.37 23.63 -12.02
N GLN A 364 -28.02 24.00 -10.91
CA GLN A 364 -28.09 23.18 -9.69
C GLN A 364 -28.74 21.81 -9.95
N ASN A 365 -29.92 21.78 -10.58
CA ASN A 365 -30.63 20.53 -10.92
C ASN A 365 -29.80 19.66 -11.89
N ALA A 366 -29.14 20.26 -12.88
CA ALA A 366 -28.29 19.54 -13.83
C ALA A 366 -27.06 18.91 -13.15
N ARG A 367 -26.42 19.63 -12.21
CA ARG A 367 -25.34 19.11 -11.39
C ARG A 367 -25.81 17.96 -10.49
N GLN A 368 -26.94 18.14 -9.79
CA GLN A 368 -27.51 17.09 -8.94
C GLN A 368 -27.85 15.81 -9.76
N THR A 369 -28.36 15.97 -10.98
CA THR A 369 -28.65 14.85 -11.89
C THR A 369 -27.37 14.09 -12.28
N ARG A 370 -26.25 14.78 -12.51
CA ARG A 370 -24.95 14.14 -12.79
C ARG A 370 -24.42 13.39 -11.55
N VAL A 371 -24.47 14.00 -10.37
CA VAL A 371 -24.05 13.37 -9.10
C VAL A 371 -24.87 12.10 -8.83
N GLN A 372 -26.21 12.18 -8.92
CA GLN A 372 -27.09 11.02 -8.74
C GLN A 372 -26.80 9.89 -9.72
N ARG A 373 -26.49 10.20 -10.98
CA ARG A 373 -26.14 9.20 -12.00
C ARG A 373 -24.78 8.56 -11.71
N TRP A 374 -23.79 9.35 -11.33
CA TRP A 374 -22.46 8.85 -10.95
C TRP A 374 -22.54 7.91 -9.73
N LEU A 375 -23.34 8.26 -8.72
CA LEU A 375 -23.59 7.40 -7.55
C LEU A 375 -24.22 6.04 -7.86
N GLN A 376 -24.90 5.86 -9.00
CA GLN A 376 -25.44 4.55 -9.43
C GLN A 376 -24.34 3.59 -9.91
N GLU A 377 -23.20 4.13 -10.35
CA GLU A 377 -22.18 3.38 -11.11
C GLU A 377 -20.85 3.28 -10.37
N VAL A 378 -20.62 4.16 -9.38
CA VAL A 378 -19.37 4.25 -8.62
C VAL A 378 -19.19 3.09 -7.64
N ASP A 379 -17.93 2.88 -7.25
CA ASP A 379 -17.53 1.90 -6.25
C ASP A 379 -17.60 2.45 -4.81
N GLU A 380 -17.17 1.63 -3.86
CA GLU A 380 -17.12 1.92 -2.44
C GLU A 380 -16.22 3.12 -2.12
N PHE A 381 -15.17 3.34 -2.92
CA PHE A 381 -14.24 4.46 -2.76
C PHE A 381 -14.88 5.79 -3.16
N GLY A 382 -15.51 5.87 -4.32
CA GLY A 382 -16.25 7.08 -4.70
C GLY A 382 -17.47 7.34 -3.80
N THR A 383 -18.12 6.29 -3.31
CA THR A 383 -19.20 6.41 -2.29
C THR A 383 -18.67 7.01 -0.98
N MET A 384 -17.49 6.55 -0.51
CA MET A 384 -16.81 7.11 0.66
C MET A 384 -16.40 8.57 0.44
N LEU A 385 -15.87 8.91 -0.74
CA LEU A 385 -15.51 10.27 -1.10
C LEU A 385 -16.74 11.19 -1.11
N TYR A 386 -17.85 10.74 -1.69
CA TYR A 386 -19.13 11.47 -1.68
C TYR A 386 -19.64 11.71 -0.25
N ALA A 387 -19.63 10.68 0.60
CA ALA A 387 -20.08 10.80 1.98
C ALA A 387 -19.26 11.85 2.75
N VAL A 388 -17.93 11.88 2.55
CA VAL A 388 -17.06 12.91 3.11
C VAL A 388 -17.42 14.30 2.57
N THR A 389 -17.50 14.48 1.25
CA THR A 389 -17.78 15.80 0.66
C THR A 389 -19.17 16.32 1.02
N CYS A 390 -20.19 15.47 1.00
CA CYS A 390 -21.56 15.79 1.42
C CYS A 390 -21.59 16.30 2.86
N CYS A 391 -20.95 15.58 3.80
CA CYS A 391 -20.91 16.00 5.21
C CYS A 391 -20.03 17.23 5.48
N THR A 392 -19.15 17.62 4.55
CA THR A 392 -18.25 18.78 4.68
C THR A 392 -18.81 20.04 4.01
N HIS A 393 -19.68 19.87 3.01
CA HIS A 393 -20.12 20.95 2.11
C HIS A 393 -21.64 21.10 2.00
N GLY A 394 -22.43 20.17 2.53
CA GLY A 394 -23.90 20.19 2.48
C GLY A 394 -24.47 19.95 1.07
N VAL A 395 -23.78 19.15 0.26
CA VAL A 395 -24.04 18.90 -1.19
C VAL A 395 -24.81 17.61 -1.44
#